data_AF-A0A7C7PRE6-F1
#
_entry.id   AF-A0A7C7PRE6-F1
#
_cell.length_a   1.000
_cell.length_b   1.000
_cell.length_c   1.000
_cell.angle_alpha   90.00
_cell.angle_beta   90.00
_cell.angle_gamma   90.00
#
_symmetry.space_group_name_H-M   'P 1'
#
loop_
_entity.id
_entity.type
_entity.pdbx_description
1 polymer ?
#
loop_
_entity_poly.entity_id
_entity_poly.type
_entity_poly.pdbx_seq_one_letter_code
_entity_poly.pdbx_strand_id
1 'polypeptide(L)' 'EWAADFGATTWAQFFLKFAIAHPAVTVVTPGTSNAEHMLDNVTAQTGRIPNEDEIARMVDVVDELPPPPPRRRGGF' A
#
# COMPACT_ATOMS: atom_id res chain seq x y z
N GLU A 1 -13.02 2.05 -5.35
CA GLU A 1 -13.88 0.99 -5.93
C GLU A 1 -13.07 -0.04 -6.72
N TRP A 2 -12.31 0.34 -7.75
CA TRP A 2 -11.45 -0.60 -8.53
C TRP A 2 -10.42 -1.39 -7.72
N ALA A 3 -9.89 -0.84 -6.62
CA ALA A 3 -8.95 -1.55 -5.76
C ALA A 3 -9.52 -2.84 -5.14
N ALA A 4 -10.84 -2.88 -4.95
CA ALA A 4 -11.52 -4.08 -4.44
C ALA A 4 -11.44 -5.24 -5.43
N ASP A 5 -11.26 -4.97 -6.73
CA ASP A 5 -11.18 -6.00 -7.77
C ASP A 5 -9.90 -6.85 -7.64
N PHE A 6 -8.86 -6.33 -6.98
CA PHE A 6 -7.68 -7.10 -6.59
C PHE A 6 -7.60 -7.41 -5.09
N GLY A 7 -8.71 -7.21 -4.37
CA GLY A 7 -8.83 -7.55 -2.96
C GLY A 7 -8.21 -6.53 -2.00
N ALA A 8 -8.02 -5.27 -2.42
CA ALA A 8 -7.71 -4.19 -1.48
C ALA A 8 -8.98 -3.40 -1.14
N THR A 9 -9.42 -3.50 0.11
CA THR A 9 -10.57 -2.75 0.64
C THR A 9 -10.15 -1.66 1.64
N THR A 10 -8.87 -1.65 2.04
CA THR A 10 -8.27 -0.65 2.94
C THR A 10 -7.04 -0.02 2.30
N TRP A 11 -6.61 1.14 2.84
CA TRP A 11 -5.38 1.79 2.40
C TRP A 11 -4.14 0.93 2.67
N ALA A 12 -4.10 0.23 3.82
CA ALA A 12 -2.99 -0.66 4.16
C ALA A 12 -2.84 -1.77 3.12
N GLN A 13 -3.94 -2.44 2.78
CA GLN A 13 -3.95 -3.48 1.75
C GLN A 13 -3.54 -2.93 0.38
N PHE A 14 -4.04 -1.74 0.02
CA PHE A 14 -3.69 -1.07 -1.23
C PHE A 14 -2.18 -0.83 -1.34
N PHE A 15 -1.56 -0.12 -0.39
CA PHE A 15 -0.14 0.22 -0.52
C PHE A 15 0.76 -1.02 -0.37
N LEU A 16 0.38 -2.00 0.47
CA LEU A 16 1.16 -3.23 0.61
C LEU A 16 1.16 -4.03 -0.69
N LYS A 17 0.01 -4.13 -1.37
CA LYS A 17 -0.06 -4.78 -2.68
C LYS A 17 0.74 -4.06 -3.75
N PHE A 18 0.84 -2.74 -3.71
CA PHE A 18 1.75 -1.98 -4.59
C PHE A 18 3.21 -2.44 -4.40
N ALA A 19 3.67 -2.53 -3.14
CA ALA A 19 5.02 -3.01 -2.85
C ALA A 19 5.23 -4.47 -3.28
N ILE A 20 4.25 -5.35 -3.03
CA ILE A 20 4.29 -6.77 -3.41
C ILE A 20 4.37 -6.94 -4.94
N ALA A 21 3.73 -6.05 -5.72
CA ALA A 21 3.62 -6.21 -7.16
C ALA A 21 4.94 -5.98 -7.92
N HIS A 22 5.94 -5.35 -7.29
CA HIS A 22 7.21 -5.11 -7.96
C HIS A 22 8.02 -6.43 -8.07
N PRO A 23 8.45 -6.86 -9.28
CA PRO A 23 9.03 -8.19 -9.51
C PRO A 23 10.34 -8.46 -8.73
N ALA A 24 11.06 -7.41 -8.33
CA ALA A 24 12.27 -7.54 -7.50
C ALA A 24 11.98 -7.68 -5.98
N VAL A 25 10.74 -7.51 -5.53
CA VAL A 25 10.36 -7.62 -4.12
C VAL A 25 10.12 -9.09 -3.77
N THR A 26 10.85 -9.60 -2.79
CA THR A 26 10.74 -11.00 -2.33
C THR A 26 9.92 -11.14 -1.06
N VAL A 27 9.88 -10.08 -0.23
CA VAL A 27 9.15 -10.04 1.03
C VAL A 27 8.76 -8.59 1.34
N VAL A 28 7.55 -8.40 1.88
CA VAL A 28 7.10 -7.12 2.45
C VAL A 28 6.90 -7.33 3.95
N THR A 29 7.55 -6.49 4.78
CA THR A 29 7.51 -6.60 6.24
C THR A 29 6.82 -5.37 6.85
N PRO A 30 5.48 -5.39 6.99
CA PRO A 30 4.78 -4.31 7.66
C PRO A 30 4.99 -4.36 9.18
N GLY A 31 5.30 -3.21 9.78
CA GLY A 31 5.47 -3.08 11.23
C GLY A 31 4.24 -2.51 11.91
N THR A 32 3.73 -3.16 12.95
CA THR A 32 2.64 -2.66 13.79
C THR A 32 2.68 -3.28 15.19
N SER A 33 2.22 -2.55 16.21
CA SER A 33 1.97 -3.06 17.56
C SER A 33 0.47 -3.20 17.87
N ASN A 34 -0.40 -2.86 16.91
CA ASN A 34 -1.85 -2.97 17.02
C ASN A 34 -2.34 -4.24 16.29
N ALA A 35 -3.10 -5.07 17.00
CA ALA A 35 -3.64 -6.33 16.49
C ALA A 35 -4.63 -6.15 15.31
N GLU A 36 -5.42 -5.08 15.31
CA GLU A 36 -6.35 -4.76 14.22
C GLU A 36 -5.59 -4.40 12.94
N HIS A 37 -4.57 -3.55 13.05
CA HIS A 37 -3.69 -3.25 11.92
C HIS A 37 -2.95 -4.51 11.44
N MET A 38 -2.63 -5.44 12.36
CA MET A 38 -2.03 -6.71 11.95
C MET A 38 -2.99 -7.52 11.10
N LEU A 39 -4.26 -7.65 11.49
CA LEU A 39 -5.25 -8.32 10.66
C LEU A 39 -5.37 -7.69 9.27
N ASP A 40 -5.36 -6.35 9.20
CA ASP A 40 -5.44 -5.61 7.93
C ASP A 40 -4.21 -5.86 7.04
N ASN A 41 -3.01 -5.75 7.62
CA ASN A 41 -1.74 -5.99 6.93
C ASN A 41 -1.62 -7.43 6.40
N VAL A 42 -2.04 -8.42 7.19
CA VAL A 42 -2.03 -9.84 6.79
C VAL A 42 -3.07 -10.11 5.72
N THR A 43 -4.20 -9.41 5.72
CA THR A 43 -5.24 -9.55 4.68
C THR A 43 -4.74 -9.11 3.30
N ALA A 44 -3.76 -8.21 3.23
CA ALA A 44 -3.18 -7.73 1.96
C ALA A 44 -2.59 -8.85 1.09
N GLN A 45 -2.20 -9.98 1.68
CA GLN A 45 -1.66 -11.14 0.94
C GLN A 45 -2.74 -11.93 0.18
N THR A 46 -4.02 -11.68 0.44
CA THR A 46 -5.15 -12.41 -0.17
C THR A 46 -5.64 -11.73 -1.45
N GLY A 47 -6.32 -12.46 -2.33
CA GLY A 47 -6.72 -11.95 -3.65
C GLY A 47 -5.57 -11.89 -4.64
N ARG A 48 -5.81 -11.28 -5.82
CA ARG A 48 -4.78 -11.16 -6.86
C ARG A 48 -3.81 -10.00 -6.58
N ILE A 49 -2.65 -10.05 -7.21
CA ILE A 49 -1.70 -8.94 -7.29
C ILE A 49 -2.23 -7.99 -8.39
N PRO A 50 -2.14 -6.66 -8.23
CA PRO A 50 -2.52 -5.72 -9.28
C PRO A 50 -1.64 -5.89 -10.53
N ASN A 51 -2.23 -5.69 -11.70
CA ASN A 51 -1.51 -5.71 -12.98
C ASN A 51 -0.83 -4.36 -13.28
N GLU A 52 -0.10 -4.26 -14.39
CA GLU A 52 0.66 -3.05 -14.76
C GLU A 52 -0.24 -1.80 -14.91
N ASP A 53 -1.40 -1.92 -15.55
CA ASP A 53 -2.35 -0.82 -15.72
C ASP A 53 -2.91 -0.34 -14.37
N GLU A 54 -3.18 -1.28 -13.47
CA GLU A 54 -3.62 -1.00 -12.12
C GLU A 54 -2.53 -0.32 -11.30
N ILE A 55 -1.28 -0.80 -11.38
CA ILE A 55 -0.13 -0.17 -10.74
C ILE A 55 0.04 1.27 -11.21
N ALA A 56 -0.08 1.54 -12.52
CA ALA A 56 -0.04 2.90 -13.06
C ALA A 56 -1.13 3.77 -12.43
N ARG A 57 -2.36 3.25 -12.32
CA ARG A 57 -3.46 3.94 -11.64
C ARG A 57 -3.20 4.15 -10.13
N MET A 58 -2.45 3.26 -9.48
CA MET A 58 -2.04 3.48 -8.08
C MET A 58 -1.09 4.66 -7.96
N VAL A 59 -0.16 4.82 -8.90
CA VAL A 59 0.77 5.95 -8.96
C VAL A 59 0.01 7.25 -9.17
N ASP A 60 -0.94 7.30 -10.10
CA ASP A 60 -1.78 8.48 -10.33
C ASP A 60 -2.50 8.92 -9.04
N VAL A 61 -3.07 7.96 -8.29
CA VAL A 61 -3.74 8.24 -7.00
C VAL A 61 -2.76 8.82 -5.97
N VAL A 62 -1.52 8.34 -5.92
CA VAL A 62 -0.50 8.84 -4.98
C VAL A 62 -0.02 10.24 -5.39
N ASP A 63 0.13 10.50 -6.69
CA ASP A 63 0.57 11.79 -7.21
C ASP A 63 -0.49 12.89 -7.03
N GLU A 64 -1.77 12.51 -6.97
CA GLU A 64 -2.89 13.42 -6.66
C GLU A 64 -2.99 13.78 -5.17
N LEU A 65 -2.26 13.09 -4.28
CA LEU A 65 -2.27 13.41 -2.86
C LEU A 65 -1.68 14.80 -2.60
N PRO A 66 -2.21 15.54 -1.60
CA PRO A 66 -1.61 16.81 -1.22
C PRO A 66 -0.14 16.62 -0.81
N PRO A 67 0.72 17.61 -1.10
CA PRO A 67 2.12 17.53 -0.73
C PRO A 67 2.25 17.35 0.78
N PRO A 68 3.24 16.55 1.25
CA PRO A 68 3.44 16.37 2.67
C PRO A 68 3.73 17.72 3.33
N PRO A 69 3.36 17.90 4.61
CA PRO A 69 3.70 19.11 5.34
C PRO A 69 5.23 19.31 5.33
N PRO A 70 5.71 20.56 5.34
CA PRO A 70 7.14 20.84 5.32
C PRO A 70 7.82 20.14 6.50
N ARG A 71 8.95 19.47 6.22
CA ARG A 71 9.73 18.79 7.26
C ARG A 71 10.10 19.81 8.35
N ARG A 72 9.71 19.56 9.59
CA ARG A 72 10.22 20.31 10.74
C ARG A 72 11.75 20.14 10.75
N ARG A 73 12.49 21.24 10.59
CA ARG A 73 13.93 21.27 10.90
C ARG A 73 14.07 21.13 12.41
N GLY A 74 14.52 19.97 12.89
CA GLY A 74 14.97 19.86 14.27
C GLY A 74 15.11 18.43 14.77
N GLY A 75 16.35 18.10 15.16
CA GLY A 75 16.75 17.23 16.27
C GLY A 75 16.36 15.76 16.20
N PHE A 76 17.34 14.88 16.38
CA PHE A 76 17.09 13.52 16.85
C PHE A 76 16.12 13.50 18.03
#